data_AF-M3FI03-F1
#
_entry.id   AF-M3FI03-F1
#
_cell.length_a   1.000
_cell.length_b   1.000
_cell.length_c   1.000
_cell.angle_alpha   90.00
_cell.angle_beta   90.00
_cell.angle_gamma   90.00
#
_symmetry.space_group_name_H-M   'P 1'
#
loop_
_entity.id
_entity.type
_entity.pdbx_description
1 polymer ?
#
loop_
_entity_poly.entity_id
_entity_poly.type
_entity_poly.pdbx_seq_one_letter_code
_entity_poly.pdbx_strand_id
1 'polypeptide(L)' 'MLETTKTTIKRITETEGVKYEIYIPIPDTTPILIYLDETSFLSLMETLREAFENVGKKVNVNE' A
#
# COMPACT_ATOMS: atom_id res chain seq x y z
N MET A 1 22.12 -4.61 -9.32
CA MET A 1 20.76 -4.05 -9.37
C MET A 1 20.21 -4.16 -7.97
N LEU A 2 19.72 -3.07 -7.35
CA LEU A 2 19.10 -3.15 -6.03
C LEU A 2 17.77 -3.89 -6.19
N GLU A 3 17.72 -5.16 -5.80
CA GLU A 3 16.48 -5.91 -5.66
C GLU A 3 15.66 -5.23 -4.57
N THR A 4 14.75 -4.34 -4.97
CA THR A 4 13.75 -3.77 -4.07
C THR A 4 12.76 -4.88 -3.74
N THR A 5 13.03 -5.66 -2.70
CA THR A 5 12.18 -6.80 -2.24
C THR A 5 11.00 -6.36 -1.38
N LYS A 6 10.86 -5.05 -1.13
CA LYS A 6 9.87 -4.48 -0.21
C LYS A 6 8.87 -3.59 -0.94
N THR A 7 7.59 -3.74 -0.58
CA THR A 7 6.56 -2.77 -0.96
C THR A 7 6.95 -1.37 -0.50
N THR A 8 6.93 -0.41 -1.41
CA THR A 8 7.36 0.96 -1.15
C THR A 8 6.24 1.93 -1.51
N ILE A 9 6.04 2.97 -0.69
CA ILE A 9 5.11 4.05 -0.95
C ILE A 9 5.91 5.34 -1.07
N LYS A 10 5.70 6.09 -2.15
CA LYS A 10 6.33 7.39 -2.40
C LYS A 10 5.27 8.46 -2.61
N ARG A 11 5.51 9.65 -2.07
CA ARG A 11 4.69 10.83 -2.37
C ARG A 11 5.28 11.56 -3.58
N ILE A 12 4.45 11.88 -4.56
CA ILE A 12 4.82 12.68 -5.73
C ILE A 12 4.26 14.09 -5.52
N THR A 13 5.15 15.09 -5.50
CA THR A 13 4.77 16.49 -5.24
C THR A 13 4.63 17.33 -6.51
N GLU A 14 5.20 16.87 -7.62
CA GLU A 14 5.36 17.67 -8.85
C GLU A 14 4.21 17.52 -9.85
N THR A 15 3.37 16.49 -9.73
CA THR A 15 2.25 16.25 -10.63
C THR A 15 0.92 16.76 -10.08
N GLU A 16 0.15 17.44 -10.92
CA GLU A 16 -1.26 17.75 -10.64
C GLU A 16 -2.08 16.45 -10.81
N GLY A 17 -2.90 16.13 -9.81
CA GLY A 17 -3.75 14.92 -9.81
C GLY A 17 -3.16 13.73 -9.06
N VAL A 18 -2.01 13.21 -9.47
CA VAL A 18 -1.38 12.03 -8.80
C VAL A 18 -0.46 12.49 -7.68
N LYS A 19 -0.65 11.95 -6.47
CA LYS A 19 0.11 12.33 -5.27
C LYS A 19 0.87 11.18 -4.63
N TYR A 20 0.54 9.93 -4.96
CA TYR A 20 1.17 8.76 -4.37
C TYR A 20 1.46 7.68 -5.42
N GLU A 21 2.65 7.08 -5.32
CA GLU A 21 3.08 5.88 -6.06
C GLU A 21 3.30 4.75 -5.05
N ILE A 22 2.66 3.61 -5.29
CA ILE A 22 2.88 2.37 -4.54
C ILE A 22 3.55 1.37 -5.48
N TYR A 23 4.73 0.92 -5.09
CA TYR A 23 5.49 -0.11 -5.78
C TYR A 23 5.42 -1.41 -4.98
N ILE A 24 4.92 -2.47 -5.60
CA ILE A 24 4.86 -3.82 -5.02
C ILE A 24 5.77 -4.72 -5.87
N PRO A 25 6.96 -5.07 -5.36
CA PRO A 25 7.82 -6.03 -6.04
C PRO A 25 7.22 -7.43 -5.94
N ILE A 26 7.26 -8.16 -7.05
CA ILE A 26 6.90 -9.56 -7.09
C ILE A 26 8.10 -10.32 -7.65
N PRO A 27 8.71 -11.26 -6.90
CA PRO A 27 9.81 -12.06 -7.41
C PRO A 27 9.43 -12.75 -8.72
N ASP A 28 10.40 -12.83 -9.64
CA ASP A 28 10.29 -13.57 -10.90
C ASP A 28 9.16 -13.13 -11.84
N THR A 29 8.49 -12.00 -11.56
CA THR A 29 7.40 -11.45 -12.38
C THR A 29 7.44 -9.93 -12.45
N THR A 30 6.50 -9.34 -13.18
CA THR A 30 6.44 -7.89 -13.35
C THR A 30 5.93 -7.23 -12.06
N PRO A 31 6.64 -6.24 -11.50
CA PRO A 31 6.18 -5.49 -10.34
C PRO A 31 4.88 -4.74 -10.60
N ILE A 32 4.08 -4.56 -9.56
CA ILE A 32 2.86 -3.75 -9.63
C ILE A 32 3.21 -2.31 -9.24
N LEU A 33 2.75 -1.36 -10.06
CA LEU A 33 2.83 0.08 -9.80
C LEU A 33 1.41 0.65 -9.75
N ILE A 34 1.08 1.32 -8.66
CA ILE A 34 -0.23 1.94 -8.44
C ILE A 34 -0.03 3.43 -8.23
N TYR A 35 -0.73 4.24 -9.01
CA TYR A 35 -0.73 5.69 -8.92
C TYR A 35 -2.06 6.18 -8.40
N LEU A 36 -2.04 6.95 -7.32
CA LEU A 36 -3.24 7.43 -6.64
C LEU A 36 -3.15 8.94 -6.41
N ASP A 37 -4.30 9.60 -6.53
CA ASP A 37 -4.51 10.91 -5.93
C ASP A 37 -4.57 10.79 -4.40
N GLU A 38 -4.58 11.94 -3.72
CA GLU A 38 -4.58 11.99 -2.26
C GLU A 38 -5.83 11.38 -1.62
N THR A 39 -7.02 11.61 -2.19
CA THR A 39 -8.28 11.09 -1.65
C THR A 39 -8.34 9.58 -1.79
N SER A 40 -7.98 9.05 -2.97
CA SER A 40 -7.93 7.61 -3.21
C SER A 40 -6.89 6.91 -2.33
N PHE A 41 -5.72 7.54 -2.11
CA PHE A 41 -4.70 6.99 -1.22
C PHE A 41 -5.18 6.90 0.23
N LEU A 42 -5.82 7.96 0.75
CA LEU A 42 -6.34 7.96 2.12
C LEU A 42 -7.44 6.90 2.31
N SER A 43 -8.35 6.76 1.33
CA SER A 43 -9.38 5.72 1.35
C SER A 43 -8.76 4.31 1.37
N LEU A 44 -7.71 4.06 0.57
CA LEU A 44 -6.99 2.78 0.59
C LEU A 44 -6.38 2.48 1.97
N MET A 45 -5.74 3.46 2.60
CA MET A 45 -5.14 3.28 3.93
C MET A 45 -6.19 2.99 5.01
N GLU A 46 -7.36 3.63 4.93
CA GLU A 46 -8.48 3.37 5.83
C GLU A 46 -9.01 1.94 5.67
N THR A 47 -9.26 1.50 4.44
CA THR A 47 -9.70 0.12 4.16
C THR A 47 -8.66 -0.90 4.62
N LEU A 48 -7.37 -0.64 4.41
CA LEU A 48 -6.30 -1.52 4.90
C LEU A 48 -6.31 -1.59 6.43
N ARG A 49 -6.43 -0.44 7.12
CA ARG A 49 -6.52 -0.39 8.59
C ARG A 49 -7.69 -1.24 9.09
N GLU A 50 -8.88 -1.08 8.53
CA GLU A 50 -10.06 -1.87 8.89
C GLU A 50 -9.85 -3.38 8.64
N ALA A 51 -9.22 -3.74 7.53
CA ALA A 51 -8.88 -5.13 7.23
C ALA A 51 -7.92 -5.71 8.29
N PHE A 52 -6.89 -4.95 8.70
CA PHE A 52 -5.96 -5.37 9.74
C PHE A 52 -6.59 -5.45 11.14
N GLU A 53 -7.49 -4.54 11.50
CA GLU A 53 -8.24 -4.61 12.78
C GLU A 53 -9.08 -5.90 12.86
N ASN A 54 -9.65 -6.34 11.74
CA ASN A 54 -10.38 -7.61 11.68
C ASN A 54 -9.47 -8.84 11.78
N VAL A 55 -8.21 -8.74 11.32
CA VAL A 55 -7.20 -9.80 11.50
C VAL A 55 -6.71 -9.85 12.96
N GLY A 56 -6.50 -8.70 13.60
CA GLY A 56 -6.12 -8.62 15.02
C GLY A 56 -7.19 -9.14 15.98
N LYS A 57 -8.47 -8.92 15.67
CA LYS A 57 -9.60 -9.48 16.44
C LYS A 57 -9.66 -11.02 16.46
N LYS A 58 -9.09 -11.70 15.47
CA LYS A 58 -9.01 -13.18 15.47
C LYS A 58 -7.95 -13.74 16.41
N VAL A 59 -7.03 -12.92 16.93
CA VAL A 59 -5.98 -13.35 17.87
C VAL A 59 -6.47 -13.33 19.33
N ASN A 60 -7.64 -12.74 19.61
CA ASN A 60 -8.17 -12.60 20.97
C ASN A 60 -9.48 -13.36 21.18
N VAL A 61 -9.56 -14.58 20.63
CA VAL A 61 -10.58 -15.58 20.97
C VAL A 61 -9.86 -16.74 21.64
N ASN A 62 -9.49 -16.53 22.90
CA ASN A 62 -9.29 -17.52 23.97
C ASN A 62 -8.42 -16.89 25.07
N GLU A 63 -9.05 -16.15 25.98
CA GLU A 63 -8.60 -16.04 27.38
C GLU A 63 -9.80 -16.31 28.28
#